data_AF-A0A538NRY0-F1
#
_entry.id   AF-A0A538NRY0-F1
#
_cell.length_a   1.000
_cell.length_b   1.000
_cell.length_c   1.000
_cell.angle_alpha   90.00
_cell.angle_beta   90.00
_cell.angle_gamma   90.00
#
_symmetry.space_group_name_H-M   'P 1'
#
loop_
_entity.id
_entity.type
_entity.pdbx_description
1 polymer ?
#
loop_
_entity_poly.entity_id
_entity_poly.type
_entity_poly.pdbx_seq_one_letter_code
_entity_poly.pdbx_strand_id
1 'polypeptide(L)'
;MSEKLKIEFPAQGWKQFLTSRKEILDAFDRAKQKAKAHEVETFHGNVAEAELRKWLSSFLPKRYGVTPGYIVSPGLKSSEKTPHFDVIIYDQLEAPVLWVEDTPDISAQGRSLAIPVEYVRGVLEVKSTFSSSNAQDAIAHLTDLLPLMGGPDDPQEKYKLHLPATFCCGLVFFDLNEEHQWLFRWHHFAWPGP
;
A
#
# COMPACT_ATOMS: atom_id res chain seq x y z
N MET A 1 -27.58 -31.91 8.34
CA MET A 1 -26.60 -31.44 7.34
C MET A 1 -26.59 -29.93 7.44
N SER A 2 -25.44 -29.30 7.70
CA SER A 2 -25.35 -27.83 7.71
C SER A 2 -25.39 -27.36 6.26
N GLU A 3 -26.41 -26.58 5.88
CA GLU A 3 -26.37 -25.88 4.60
C GLU A 3 -25.13 -24.99 4.55
N LYS A 4 -24.36 -25.10 3.47
CA LYS A 4 -23.21 -24.22 3.24
C LYS A 4 -23.74 -22.85 2.85
N LEU A 5 -23.11 -21.81 3.40
CA LEU A 5 -23.37 -20.43 2.97
C LEU A 5 -23.15 -20.30 1.46
N LYS A 6 -24.07 -19.58 0.81
CA LYS A 6 -23.96 -19.20 -0.60
C LYS A 6 -23.55 -17.73 -0.65
N ILE A 7 -22.78 -17.36 -1.67
CA ILE A 7 -22.43 -15.96 -1.90
C ILE A 7 -23.70 -15.23 -2.36
N GLU A 8 -24.07 -14.17 -1.64
CA GLU A 8 -25.15 -13.26 -2.02
C GLU A 8 -24.59 -11.86 -2.27
N PHE A 9 -25.12 -11.18 -3.28
CA PHE A 9 -24.72 -9.82 -3.62
C PHE A 9 -25.90 -8.84 -3.51
N PRO A 10 -25.73 -7.66 -2.89
CA PRO A 10 -24.52 -7.23 -2.18
C PRO A 10 -24.34 -8.00 -0.87
N ALA A 11 -23.12 -8.48 -0.60
CA ALA A 11 -22.82 -9.21 0.61
C ALA A 11 -22.97 -8.32 1.86
N GLN A 12 -23.13 -8.95 3.02
CA GLN A 12 -23.11 -8.25 4.29
C GLN A 12 -21.84 -7.39 4.41
N GLY A 13 -21.98 -6.12 4.76
CA GLY A 13 -20.86 -5.17 4.89
C GLY A 13 -20.51 -4.39 3.60
N TRP A 14 -21.11 -4.73 2.44
CA TRP A 14 -20.79 -4.07 1.17
C TRP A 14 -21.07 -2.56 1.19
N LYS A 15 -22.20 -2.15 1.79
CA LYS A 15 -22.56 -0.73 1.90
C LYS A 15 -21.55 0.04 2.76
N GLN A 16 -21.14 -0.53 3.88
CA GLN A 16 -20.15 0.05 4.79
C GLN A 16 -18.80 0.21 4.08
N PHE A 17 -18.36 -0.80 3.32
CA PHE A 17 -17.16 -0.71 2.51
C PHE A 17 -17.23 0.42 1.47
N LEU A 18 -18.34 0.54 0.74
CA LEU A 18 -18.54 1.62 -0.23
C LEU A 18 -18.55 3.01 0.42
N THR A 19 -19.11 3.15 1.62
CA THR A 19 -19.08 4.38 2.41
C THR A 19 -17.65 4.73 2.81
N SER A 20 -16.89 3.79 3.37
CA SER A 20 -15.48 4.02 3.72
C SER A 20 -14.64 4.37 2.51
N ARG A 21 -14.88 3.74 1.34
CA ARG A 21 -14.21 4.12 0.09
C ARG A 21 -14.47 5.58 -0.27
N LYS A 22 -15.72 6.04 -0.16
CA LYS A 22 -16.07 7.43 -0.46
C LYS A 22 -15.38 8.41 0.50
N GLU A 23 -15.32 8.07 1.79
CA GLU A 23 -14.68 8.93 2.80
C GLU A 23 -13.19 9.18 2.51
N ILE A 24 -12.47 8.19 2.00
CA ILE A 24 -11.06 8.31 1.59
C ILE A 24 -10.91 9.26 0.40
N LEU A 25 -11.74 9.09 -0.62
CA LEU A 25 -11.71 9.95 -1.81
C LEU A 25 -12.04 11.39 -1.44
N ASP A 26 -13.07 11.60 -0.61
CA ASP A 26 -13.43 12.92 -0.12
C ASP A 26 -12.31 13.53 0.75
N ALA A 27 -11.59 12.72 1.54
CA ALA A 27 -10.44 13.18 2.34
C ALA A 27 -9.27 13.61 1.46
N PHE A 28 -8.95 12.82 0.44
CA PHE A 28 -7.96 13.14 -0.57
C PHE A 28 -8.31 14.43 -1.32
N ASP A 29 -9.55 14.58 -1.79
CA ASP A 29 -9.99 15.79 -2.50
C ASP A 29 -9.86 17.04 -1.63
N ARG A 30 -10.26 16.97 -0.35
CA ARG A 30 -10.07 18.07 0.60
C ARG A 30 -8.60 18.40 0.81
N ALA A 31 -7.76 17.38 0.96
CA ALA A 31 -6.33 17.58 1.16
C ALA A 31 -5.65 18.16 -0.09
N LYS A 32 -6.03 17.69 -1.29
CA LYS A 32 -5.63 18.23 -2.60
C LYS A 32 -6.05 19.69 -2.76
N GLN A 33 -7.25 20.07 -2.36
CA GLN A 33 -7.70 21.47 -2.40
C GLN A 33 -6.90 22.38 -1.46
N LYS A 34 -6.59 21.91 -0.25
CA LYS A 34 -5.73 22.66 0.69
C LYS A 34 -4.29 22.77 0.18
N ALA A 35 -3.80 21.70 -0.45
CA ALA A 35 -2.49 21.64 -1.09
C ALA A 35 -2.33 22.60 -2.27
N LYS A 36 -3.39 22.87 -3.04
CA LYS A 36 -3.34 23.83 -4.16
C LYS A 36 -2.94 25.25 -3.75
N ALA A 37 -3.07 25.63 -2.48
CA ALA A 37 -2.55 26.89 -1.96
C ALA A 37 -1.00 26.92 -1.86
N HIS A 38 -0.36 25.75 -2.00
CA HIS A 38 1.08 25.51 -1.98
C HIS A 38 1.48 24.76 -3.28
N GLU A 39 1.63 25.48 -4.39
CA GLU A 39 1.79 24.96 -5.76
C GLU A 39 3.06 24.10 -5.99
N VAL A 40 3.07 22.81 -5.61
CA VAL A 40 4.10 21.85 -6.03
C VAL A 40 3.49 20.45 -6.27
N GLU A 41 3.77 19.80 -7.41
CA GLU A 41 3.29 18.45 -7.74
C GLU A 41 3.72 17.39 -6.72
N THR A 42 4.94 17.52 -6.18
CA THR A 42 5.47 16.65 -5.11
C THR A 42 4.57 16.65 -3.87
N PHE A 43 3.94 17.79 -3.58
CA PHE A 43 3.04 17.93 -2.43
C PHE A 43 1.73 17.14 -2.63
N HIS A 44 1.28 16.98 -3.88
CA HIS A 44 0.08 16.21 -4.20
C HIS A 44 0.29 14.70 -4.05
N GLY A 45 1.49 14.20 -4.40
CA GLY A 45 1.90 12.82 -4.15
C GLY A 45 1.96 12.50 -2.65
N ASN A 46 2.69 13.33 -1.90
CA ASN A 46 2.83 13.18 -0.44
C ASN A 46 1.48 13.17 0.29
N VAL A 47 0.52 13.97 -0.18
CA VAL A 47 -0.85 14.00 0.37
C VAL A 47 -1.61 12.71 0.08
N ALA A 48 -1.53 12.18 -1.14
CA ALA A 48 -2.18 10.92 -1.52
C ALA A 48 -1.71 9.76 -0.65
N GLU A 49 -0.39 9.64 -0.50
CA GLU A 49 0.23 8.61 0.32
C GLU A 49 -0.17 8.74 1.79
N ALA A 50 -0.12 9.94 2.36
CA ALA A 50 -0.43 10.18 3.77
C ALA A 50 -1.89 9.82 4.10
N GLU A 51 -2.85 10.22 3.27
CA GLU A 51 -4.26 9.88 3.47
C GLU A 51 -4.50 8.37 3.30
N LEU A 52 -3.82 7.70 2.35
CA LEU A 52 -3.90 6.25 2.23
C LEU A 52 -3.36 5.53 3.47
N ARG A 53 -2.15 5.90 3.93
CA ARG A 53 -1.53 5.32 5.13
C ARG A 53 -2.42 5.50 6.36
N LYS A 54 -2.99 6.70 6.53
CA LYS A 54 -3.92 7.00 7.62
C LYS A 54 -5.17 6.13 7.56
N TRP A 55 -5.77 5.97 6.38
CA TRP A 55 -6.93 5.11 6.23
C TRP A 55 -6.59 3.66 6.54
N LEU A 56 -5.54 3.10 5.95
CA LEU A 56 -5.10 1.71 6.18
C LEU A 56 -4.82 1.46 7.66
N SER A 57 -4.18 2.39 8.37
CA SER A 57 -3.91 2.30 9.82
C SER A 57 -5.20 2.24 10.67
N SER A 58 -6.29 2.82 10.18
CA SER A 58 -7.60 2.77 10.85
C SER A 58 -8.42 1.53 10.47
N PHE A 59 -8.27 1.07 9.22
CA PHE A 59 -9.07 0.00 8.62
C PHE A 59 -8.51 -1.39 8.91
N LEU A 60 -7.19 -1.55 8.85
CA LEU A 60 -6.53 -2.84 9.08
C LEU A 60 -6.58 -3.22 10.57
N PRO A 61 -6.59 -4.53 10.88
CA PRO A 61 -6.42 -5.02 12.24
C PRO A 61 -5.18 -4.39 12.90
N LYS A 62 -5.25 -4.10 14.21
CA LYS A 62 -4.16 -3.48 14.98
C LYS A 62 -2.87 -4.30 15.06
N ARG A 63 -2.88 -5.53 14.57
CA ARG A 63 -1.66 -6.30 14.31
C ARG A 63 -0.79 -5.66 13.21
N TYR A 64 -1.41 -4.98 12.25
CA TYR A 64 -0.71 -4.44 11.10
C TYR A 64 -0.33 -2.99 11.33
N GLY A 65 0.96 -2.71 11.19
CA GLY A 65 1.49 -1.36 11.10
C GLY A 65 1.51 -0.91 9.64
N VAL A 66 1.40 0.40 9.41
CA VAL A 66 1.45 1.01 8.08
C VAL A 66 2.38 2.21 8.14
N THR A 67 3.37 2.24 7.26
CA THR A 67 4.45 3.24 7.29
C THR A 67 5.03 3.46 5.90
N PRO A 68 5.55 4.65 5.56
CA PRO A 68 6.55 4.73 4.50
C PRO A 68 7.87 4.11 4.97
N GLY A 69 8.78 3.85 4.04
CA GLY A 69 10.18 3.61 4.37
C GLY A 69 10.81 2.43 3.64
N TYR A 70 11.58 1.64 4.36
CA TYR A 70 12.57 0.75 3.79
C TYR A 70 12.32 -0.69 4.21
N ILE A 71 12.63 -1.63 3.31
CA ILE A 71 12.68 -3.06 3.63
C ILE A 71 14.14 -3.46 3.77
N VAL A 72 14.47 -4.09 4.89
CA VAL A 72 15.84 -4.51 5.20
C VAL A 72 15.93 -6.03 5.17
N SER A 73 16.90 -6.52 4.41
CA SER A 73 17.27 -7.93 4.39
C SER A 73 18.76 -8.08 4.62
N PRO A 74 19.21 -9.03 5.45
CA PRO A 74 20.63 -9.35 5.58
C PRO A 74 21.22 -9.99 4.31
N GLY A 75 20.38 -10.35 3.33
CA GLY A 75 20.81 -10.81 2.01
C GLY A 75 21.26 -9.68 1.06
N LEU A 76 20.96 -8.42 1.38
CA LEU A 76 21.37 -7.26 0.59
C LEU A 76 22.66 -6.64 1.14
N LYS A 77 23.47 -6.05 0.25
CA LYS A 77 24.74 -5.42 0.67
C LYS A 77 24.47 -4.05 1.26
N SER A 78 25.23 -3.65 2.27
CA SER A 78 25.14 -2.31 2.87
C SER A 78 25.48 -1.17 1.89
N SER A 79 26.16 -1.48 0.78
CA SER A 79 26.48 -0.52 -0.28
C SER A 79 25.35 -0.33 -1.30
N GLU A 80 24.33 -1.19 -1.27
CA GLU A 80 23.19 -1.09 -2.17
C GLU A 80 22.21 -0.05 -1.62
N LYS A 81 21.70 0.80 -2.52
CA LYS A 81 20.68 1.78 -2.16
C LYS A 81 19.42 1.02 -1.75
N THR A 82 18.91 1.26 -0.55
CA THR A 82 17.63 0.71 -0.12
C THR A 82 16.50 1.56 -0.72
N PRO A 83 15.61 0.98 -1.54
CA PRO A 83 14.46 1.69 -2.10
C PRO A 83 13.54 2.16 -0.97
N HIS A 84 13.01 3.37 -1.12
CA HIS A 84 11.98 3.90 -0.22
C HIS A 84 10.62 3.60 -0.82
N PHE A 85 9.71 3.01 -0.05
CA PHE A 85 8.36 2.68 -0.49
C PHE A 85 7.32 3.58 0.20
N ASP A 86 6.32 3.99 -0.58
CA ASP A 86 5.22 4.83 -0.12
C ASP A 86 4.45 4.20 1.05
N VAL A 87 4.14 2.91 0.94
CA VAL A 87 3.37 2.18 1.95
C VAL A 87 3.93 0.78 2.14
N ILE A 88 4.39 0.51 3.36
CA ILE A 88 4.76 -0.82 3.87
C ILE A 88 3.72 -1.21 4.92
N ILE A 89 3.07 -2.35 4.71
CA ILE A 89 2.20 -3.02 5.68
C ILE A 89 3.01 -4.14 6.32
N TYR A 90 3.10 -4.16 7.64
CA TYR A 90 3.94 -5.12 8.36
C TYR A 90 3.29 -5.62 9.66
N ASP A 91 3.80 -6.73 10.21
CA ASP A 91 3.35 -7.29 11.49
C ASP A 91 3.92 -6.48 12.67
N GLN A 92 3.20 -5.45 13.14
CA GLN A 92 3.73 -4.51 14.14
C GLN A 92 3.89 -5.11 15.53
N LEU A 93 3.25 -6.25 15.81
CA LEU A 93 3.34 -6.88 17.13
C LEU A 93 4.68 -7.56 17.33
N GLU A 94 5.26 -8.08 16.24
CA GLU A 94 6.48 -8.88 16.27
C GLU A 94 7.69 -8.16 15.64
N ALA A 95 7.44 -7.21 14.73
CA ALA A 95 8.51 -6.55 14.01
C ALA A 95 9.33 -5.61 14.91
N PRO A 96 10.66 -5.78 14.99
CA PRO A 96 11.52 -4.72 15.47
C PRO A 96 11.61 -3.61 14.42
N VAL A 97 11.61 -2.35 14.87
CA VAL A 97 11.91 -1.19 14.02
C VAL A 97 13.43 -0.97 14.06
N LEU A 98 14.12 -1.19 12.94
CA LEU A 98 15.59 -1.18 12.92
C LEU A 98 16.17 0.23 12.95
N TRP A 99 15.57 1.15 12.20
CA TRP A 99 15.84 2.58 12.31
C TRP A 99 14.62 3.39 11.86
N VAL A 100 14.61 4.64 12.30
CA VAL A 100 13.61 5.65 11.94
C VAL A 100 14.35 6.77 11.25
N GLU A 101 13.99 7.07 10.01
CA GLU A 101 14.35 8.34 9.40
C GLU A 101 13.30 9.36 9.82
N ASP A 102 13.69 10.19 10.80
CA ASP A 102 12.86 11.25 11.36
C ASP A 102 13.52 12.59 11.01
N THR A 103 12.79 13.49 10.37
CA THR A 103 13.17 14.91 10.32
C THR A 103 12.25 15.69 11.26
N PRO A 104 12.72 16.78 11.90
CA PRO A 104 11.95 17.50 12.92
C PRO A 104 10.56 17.98 12.48
N ASP A 105 10.35 18.13 11.17
CA ASP A 105 9.14 18.67 10.56
C ASP A 105 8.13 17.59 10.11
N ILE A 106 8.44 16.30 10.28
CA ILE A 106 7.61 15.19 9.82
C ILE A 106 6.68 14.70 10.93
N SER A 107 5.38 14.60 10.62
CA SER A 107 4.39 13.99 11.52
C SER A 107 4.73 12.53 11.83
N ALA A 108 4.26 11.99 12.95
CA ALA A 108 4.48 10.57 13.29
C ALA A 108 4.05 9.59 12.18
N GLN A 109 3.12 9.96 11.30
CA GLN A 109 2.68 9.16 10.14
C GLN A 109 3.56 9.28 8.89
N GLY A 110 4.45 10.28 8.84
CA GLY A 110 5.39 10.46 7.73
C GLY A 110 6.79 9.94 8.03
N ARG A 111 7.05 9.45 9.25
CA ARG A 111 8.34 8.86 9.63
C ARG A 111 8.58 7.60 8.81
N SER A 112 9.71 7.56 8.12
CA SER A 112 10.09 6.38 7.36
C SER A 112 10.72 5.35 8.28
N LEU A 113 10.18 4.13 8.28
CA LEU A 113 10.68 3.03 9.11
C LEU A 113 11.41 2.01 8.26
N ALA A 114 12.47 1.43 8.83
CA ALA A 114 13.13 0.27 8.27
C ALA A 114 12.62 -1.01 8.92
N ILE A 115 11.92 -1.83 8.12
CA ILE A 115 11.24 -3.05 8.55
C ILE A 115 12.00 -4.27 8.02
N PRO A 116 12.32 -5.27 8.87
CA PRO A 116 12.93 -6.51 8.40
C PRO A 116 11.99 -7.29 7.47
N VAL A 117 12.56 -7.88 6.43
CA VAL A 117 11.86 -8.49 5.30
C VAL A 117 10.79 -9.52 5.70
N GLU A 118 11.01 -10.29 6.75
CA GLU A 118 10.12 -11.35 7.22
C GLU A 118 8.81 -10.86 7.86
N TYR A 119 8.81 -9.61 8.34
CA TYR A 119 7.62 -9.00 8.95
C TYR A 119 6.79 -8.22 7.94
N VAL A 120 7.29 -8.00 6.73
CA VAL A 120 6.56 -7.30 5.67
C VAL A 120 5.41 -8.20 5.17
N ARG A 121 4.22 -7.63 5.09
CA ARG A 121 2.99 -8.29 4.63
C ARG A 121 2.48 -7.70 3.32
N GLY A 122 2.76 -6.42 3.05
CA GLY A 122 2.61 -5.92 1.71
C GLY A 122 3.25 -4.57 1.45
N VAL A 123 3.43 -4.26 0.17
CA VAL A 123 3.90 -2.95 -0.32
C VAL A 123 2.88 -2.37 -1.27
N LEU A 124 2.51 -1.11 -1.08
CA LEU A 124 1.67 -0.37 -2.03
C LEU A 124 2.41 0.86 -2.53
N GLU A 125 2.45 0.99 -3.85
CA GLU A 125 2.93 2.20 -4.52
C GLU A 125 1.72 3.09 -4.84
N VAL A 126 1.83 4.39 -4.57
CA VAL A 126 0.71 5.33 -4.65
C VAL A 126 1.00 6.37 -5.72
N LYS A 127 0.02 6.60 -6.59
CA LYS A 127 0.06 7.72 -7.53
C LYS A 127 -1.24 8.50 -7.42
N SER A 128 -1.13 9.83 -7.50
CA SER A 128 -2.32 10.68 -7.45
C SER A 128 -3.24 10.45 -8.65
N THR A 129 -2.68 10.15 -9.82
CA THR A 129 -3.42 10.07 -11.08
C THR A 129 -3.09 8.79 -11.85
N PHE A 130 -4.10 8.13 -12.40
CA PHE A 130 -3.94 7.00 -13.29
C PHE A 130 -3.58 7.46 -14.72
N SER A 131 -2.37 7.14 -15.16
CA SER A 131 -1.89 7.33 -16.52
C SER A 131 -0.93 6.20 -16.90
N SER A 132 -0.67 6.01 -18.20
CA SER A 132 0.30 5.00 -18.64
C SER A 132 1.70 5.26 -18.08
N SER A 133 2.13 6.53 -18.01
CA SER A 133 3.44 6.88 -17.46
C SER A 133 3.52 6.55 -15.98
N ASN A 134 2.53 6.98 -15.20
CA ASN A 134 2.50 6.74 -13.75
C ASN A 134 2.40 5.26 -13.42
N ALA A 135 1.69 4.47 -14.22
CA ALA A 135 1.64 3.02 -14.05
C ALA A 135 2.99 2.36 -14.36
N GLN A 136 3.68 2.77 -15.43
CA GLN A 136 5.01 2.26 -15.76
C GLN A 136 6.04 2.60 -14.67
N ASP A 137 6.04 3.86 -14.21
CA ASP A 137 6.94 4.32 -13.16
C ASP A 137 6.70 3.55 -11.85
N ALA A 138 5.44 3.36 -11.48
CA ALA A 138 5.06 2.64 -10.27
C ALA A 138 5.40 1.14 -10.35
N ILE A 139 5.21 0.50 -11.52
CA ILE A 139 5.65 -0.88 -11.74
C ILE A 139 7.17 -0.98 -11.67
N ALA A 140 7.89 -0.06 -12.32
CA ALA A 140 9.34 -0.03 -12.29
C ALA A 140 9.85 0.08 -10.85
N HIS A 141 9.24 0.93 -10.02
CA HIS A 141 9.60 1.02 -8.61
C HIS A 141 9.30 -0.27 -7.83
N LEU A 142 8.15 -0.92 -8.06
CA LEU A 142 7.88 -2.23 -7.45
C LEU A 142 8.87 -3.33 -7.90
N THR A 143 9.53 -3.19 -9.05
CA THR A 143 10.58 -4.15 -9.44
C THR A 143 11.81 -4.10 -8.53
N ASP A 144 11.97 -3.05 -7.73
CA ASP A 144 13.02 -3.00 -6.71
C ASP A 144 12.81 -4.04 -5.58
N LEU A 145 11.62 -4.66 -5.49
CA LEU A 145 11.35 -5.79 -4.61
C LEU A 145 11.93 -7.12 -5.12
N LEU A 146 12.27 -7.23 -6.41
CA LEU A 146 12.69 -8.50 -7.04
C LEU A 146 13.83 -9.21 -6.31
N PRO A 147 14.89 -8.53 -5.81
CA PRO A 147 15.94 -9.19 -5.02
C PRO A 147 15.43 -9.89 -3.75
N LEU A 148 14.30 -9.42 -3.20
CA LEU A 148 13.68 -9.97 -2.01
C LEU A 148 12.62 -11.04 -2.33
N MET A 149 12.32 -11.29 -3.60
CA MET A 149 11.29 -12.23 -4.06
C MET A 149 11.85 -13.58 -4.53
N GLY A 150 13.06 -13.95 -4.10
CA GLY A 150 13.74 -15.20 -4.46
C GLY A 150 13.03 -16.50 -4.03
N GLY A 151 11.88 -16.40 -3.38
CA GLY A 151 11.10 -17.50 -2.82
C GLY A 151 11.06 -17.42 -1.29
N PRO A 152 10.04 -17.99 -0.64
CA PRO A 152 9.96 -17.97 0.82
C PRO A 152 11.13 -18.76 1.42
N ASP A 153 11.78 -18.18 2.43
CA ASP A 153 12.81 -18.89 3.19
C ASP A 153 12.22 -20.09 3.94
N ASP A 154 13.06 -21.10 4.20
CA ASP A 154 12.67 -22.22 5.07
C ASP A 154 12.30 -21.68 6.47
N PRO A 155 11.17 -22.09 7.06
CA PRO A 155 10.77 -21.68 8.41
C PRO A 155 11.86 -21.86 9.48
N GLN A 156 12.72 -22.87 9.35
CA GLN A 156 13.80 -23.19 10.30
C GLN A 156 15.05 -22.31 10.13
N GLU A 157 15.17 -21.57 9.02
CA GLU A 157 16.33 -20.68 8.82
C GLU A 157 16.36 -19.56 9.85
N LYS A 158 17.53 -19.34 10.44
CA LYS A 158 17.73 -18.33 11.48
C LYS A 158 17.60 -16.91 10.93
N TYR A 159 18.08 -16.69 9.72
CA TYR A 159 18.02 -15.41 9.04
C TYR A 159 17.09 -15.51 7.86
N LYS A 160 16.11 -14.62 7.80
CA LYS A 160 15.20 -14.50 6.68
C LYS A 160 15.78 -13.50 5.68
N LEU A 161 15.88 -13.91 4.43
CA LEU A 161 16.47 -13.15 3.34
C LEU A 161 15.39 -12.58 2.41
N HIS A 162 14.24 -13.23 2.35
CA HIS A 162 13.21 -13.00 1.35
C HIS A 162 11.85 -12.67 1.98
N LEU A 163 10.99 -12.08 1.16
CA LEU A 163 9.62 -11.76 1.53
C LEU A 163 8.82 -13.04 1.82
N PRO A 164 7.94 -13.03 2.83
CA PRO A 164 7.20 -14.23 3.22
C PRO A 164 6.20 -14.64 2.14
N ALA A 165 5.80 -15.92 2.11
CA ALA A 165 4.81 -16.42 1.15
C ALA A 165 3.44 -15.72 1.20
N THR A 166 3.13 -15.05 2.32
CA THR A 166 1.90 -14.26 2.51
C THR A 166 2.01 -12.81 2.03
N PHE A 167 3.18 -12.41 1.52
CA PHE A 167 3.42 -11.06 1.02
C PHE A 167 2.58 -10.76 -0.23
N CYS A 168 2.09 -9.52 -0.35
CA CYS A 168 1.52 -9.00 -1.58
C CYS A 168 2.06 -7.60 -1.92
N CYS A 169 2.00 -7.22 -3.18
CA CYS A 169 2.24 -5.83 -3.58
C CYS A 169 1.15 -5.33 -4.51
N GLY A 170 0.98 -4.01 -4.59
CA GLY A 170 -0.08 -3.41 -5.39
C GLY A 170 0.15 -1.94 -5.72
N LEU A 171 -0.68 -1.43 -6.62
CA LEU A 171 -0.70 -0.04 -7.06
C LEU A 171 -2.01 0.60 -6.63
N VAL A 172 -1.95 1.82 -6.12
CA VAL A 172 -3.13 2.61 -5.76
C VAL A 172 -3.13 3.93 -6.51
N PHE A 173 -4.21 4.18 -7.24
CA PHE A 173 -4.46 5.44 -7.94
C PHE A 173 -5.68 6.13 -7.33
N PHE A 174 -5.54 7.39 -6.95
CA PHE A 174 -6.65 8.16 -6.36
C PHE A 174 -7.56 8.80 -7.39
N ASP A 175 -6.98 9.33 -8.48
CA ASP A 175 -7.69 9.99 -9.55
C ASP A 175 -7.73 9.08 -10.79
N LEU A 176 -8.92 8.59 -11.11
CA LEU A 176 -9.22 7.98 -12.39
C LEU A 176 -9.82 9.09 -13.25
N ASN A 177 -9.05 9.63 -14.20
CA ASN A 177 -9.58 10.54 -15.23
C ASN A 177 -10.93 10.01 -15.74
N GLU A 178 -11.90 10.88 -16.00
CA GLU A 178 -13.24 10.48 -16.46
C GLU A 178 -13.18 9.53 -17.67
N GLU A 179 -12.18 9.70 -18.54
CA GLU A 179 -11.87 8.83 -19.68
C GLU A 179 -11.42 7.41 -19.32
N HIS A 180 -11.12 7.08 -18.06
CA HIS A 180 -10.75 5.74 -17.60
C HIS A 180 -11.74 5.15 -16.60
N GLN A 181 -12.74 5.92 -16.15
CA GLN A 181 -13.82 5.42 -15.28
C GLN A 181 -14.68 4.35 -15.97
N TRP A 182 -14.79 4.37 -17.29
CA TRP A 182 -15.48 3.35 -18.09
C TRP A 182 -14.88 1.94 -17.98
N LEU A 183 -13.55 1.79 -17.84
CA LEU A 183 -12.88 0.48 -17.70
C LEU A 183 -13.31 -0.25 -16.42
N PHE A 184 -13.56 0.48 -15.34
CA PHE A 184 -14.03 -0.09 -14.07
C PHE A 184 -15.56 -0.22 -13.97
N ARG A 185 -16.31 0.45 -14.85
CA ARG A 185 -17.77 0.26 -14.98
C ARG A 185 -18.15 -1.04 -15.68
N TRP A 186 -17.31 -1.59 -16.56
CA TRP A 186 -17.60 -2.87 -17.22
C TRP A 186 -17.60 -4.07 -16.26
N HIS A 187 -16.82 -4.03 -15.17
CA HIS A 187 -16.88 -5.06 -14.12
C HIS A 187 -18.11 -4.96 -13.20
N HIS A 188 -18.93 -3.90 -13.31
CA HIS A 188 -20.19 -3.78 -12.56
C HIS A 188 -21.41 -4.39 -13.28
N PHE A 189 -21.28 -4.88 -14.52
CA PHE A 189 -22.43 -5.43 -15.26
C PHE A 189 -22.18 -6.65 -16.17
N ALA A 190 -21.02 -7.29 -16.11
CA ALA A 190 -20.80 -8.53 -16.86
C ALA A 190 -20.05 -9.59 -16.05
N TRP A 191 -20.82 -10.35 -15.27
CA TRP A 191 -20.56 -11.77 -15.09
C TRP A 191 -21.88 -12.54 -15.24
N PRO A 192 -22.32 -12.83 -16.48
CA PRO A 192 -23.18 -13.98 -16.67
C PRO A 192 -22.26 -15.21 -16.66
N GLY A 193 -22.25 -15.96 -15.55
CA GLY A 193 -21.94 -17.38 -15.68
C GLY A 193 -23.11 -18.08 -16.39
N PRO A 194 -22.92 -19.23 -17.04
CA PRO A 194 -21.75 -20.14 -17.01
C PRO A 194 -20.78 -19.99 -18.18
#